data_AF-V4QBW9-F1
#
_entry.id   AF-V4QBW9-F1
#
_cell.length_a   1.000
_cell.length_b   1.000
_cell.length_c   1.000
_cell.angle_alpha   90.00
_cell.angle_beta   90.00
_cell.angle_gamma   90.00
#
_symmetry.space_group_name_H-M   'P 1'
#
loop_
_entity.id
_entity.type
_entity.pdbx_description
1 polymer ?
#
loop_
_entity_poly.entity_id
_entity_poly.type
_entity_poly.pdbx_seq_one_letter_code
_entity_poly.pdbx_strand_id
1 'polypeptide(L)'
;MPFECGGAINRLMTAPSPELEAFVKEYGDVPPPDADLFKILGLDGDCCDEFLEAFRERFGVDMTPFLWYFHHDEEVGSRLGRLLFKAPAQRVQHIPITLNLLQQAVDAGQWPIQYPPHTLPRRRWDLWFAPLDAILFGLVVVGVILGFKWLFGLFW
;
A
#
# COMPACT_ATOMS: atom_id res chain seq x y z
N MET A 1 2.15 -42.71 21.06
CA MET A 1 0.87 -42.00 20.89
C MET A 1 1.10 -40.90 19.88
N PRO A 2 0.64 -41.03 18.63
CA PRO A 2 0.71 -39.93 17.68
C PRO A 2 -0.50 -39.00 17.89
N PHE A 3 -0.22 -37.70 17.97
CA PHE A 3 -1.24 -36.66 17.92
C PHE A 3 -1.91 -36.69 16.55
N GLU A 4 -3.23 -36.84 16.55
CA GLU A 4 -4.07 -36.68 15.36
C GLU A 4 -4.03 -35.21 14.89
N CYS A 5 -3.28 -34.95 13.83
CA CYS A 5 -3.33 -33.70 13.08
C CYS A 5 -4.47 -33.83 12.06
N GLY A 6 -5.70 -33.65 12.51
CA GLY A 6 -6.91 -33.87 11.72
C GLY A 6 -8.04 -32.94 12.16
N GLY A 7 -7.87 -31.64 11.93
CA GLY A 7 -8.86 -30.60 12.21
C GLY A 7 -8.98 -29.63 11.05
N ALA A 8 -9.62 -30.09 9.98
CA ALA A 8 -10.29 -29.30 8.93
C ALA A 8 -9.88 -27.82 8.77
N ILE A 9 -8.80 -27.56 8.04
CA ILE A 9 -8.63 -26.32 7.24
C ILE A 9 -8.32 -26.65 5.78
N ASN A 10 -8.86 -27.76 5.29
CA ASN A 10 -9.21 -27.91 3.87
C ASN A 10 -10.54 -27.19 3.60
N ARG A 11 -10.72 -25.98 4.15
CA ARG A 11 -11.74 -25.06 3.62
C ARG A 11 -11.16 -24.71 2.25
N LEU A 12 -11.73 -25.36 1.22
CA LEU A 12 -11.36 -25.24 -0.18
C LEU A 12 -10.76 -23.86 -0.42
N MET A 13 -9.51 -23.77 -0.88
CA MET A 13 -9.10 -22.61 -1.65
C MET A 13 -9.98 -22.65 -2.90
N THR A 14 -11.18 -22.11 -2.75
CA THR A 14 -12.12 -21.83 -3.82
C THR A 14 -11.34 -21.01 -4.82
N ALA A 15 -11.28 -21.50 -6.05
CA ALA A 15 -10.71 -20.72 -7.13
C ALA A 15 -11.38 -19.33 -7.11
N PRO A 16 -10.63 -18.26 -7.41
CA PRO A 16 -11.18 -16.93 -7.50
C PRO A 16 -12.47 -16.91 -8.31
N SER A 17 -13.50 -16.29 -7.74
CA SER A 17 -14.80 -16.22 -8.40
C SER A 17 -14.70 -15.36 -9.67
N PRO A 18 -15.50 -15.65 -10.71
CA PRO A 18 -15.53 -14.84 -11.93
C PRO A 18 -15.87 -13.37 -11.65
N GLU A 19 -16.62 -13.10 -10.58
CA GLU A 19 -16.95 -11.75 -10.15
C GLU A 19 -15.73 -11.01 -9.58
N LEU A 20 -14.92 -11.68 -8.74
CA LEU A 20 -13.67 -11.12 -8.23
C LEU A 20 -12.67 -10.90 -9.37
N GLU A 21 -12.55 -11.85 -10.30
CA GLU A 21 -11.72 -11.67 -11.49
C GLU A 21 -12.18 -10.48 -12.35
N ALA A 22 -13.50 -10.31 -12.53
CA ALA A 22 -14.06 -9.18 -13.25
C ALA A 22 -13.78 -7.84 -12.56
N PHE A 23 -13.86 -7.78 -11.23
CA PHE A 23 -13.47 -6.61 -10.46
C PHE A 23 -11.99 -6.26 -10.66
N VAL A 24 -11.08 -7.23 -10.51
CA VAL A 24 -9.64 -7.00 -10.73
C VAL A 24 -9.38 -6.56 -12.17
N LYS A 25 -10.16 -7.07 -13.12
CA LYS A 25 -10.06 -6.70 -14.54
C LYS A 25 -10.34 -5.23 -14.84
N GLU A 26 -11.06 -4.53 -13.96
CA GLU A 26 -11.30 -3.09 -14.08
C GLU A 26 -10.02 -2.27 -13.86
N TYR A 27 -9.02 -2.85 -13.17
CA TYR A 27 -7.73 -2.22 -12.88
C TYR A 27 -6.59 -2.72 -13.77
N GLY A 28 -6.77 -3.83 -14.50
CA GLY A 28 -5.80 -4.36 -15.47
C GLY A 28 -5.96 -5.86 -15.71
N ASP A 29 -4.99 -6.49 -16.37
CA ASP A 29 -5.05 -7.94 -16.62
C ASP A 29 -4.96 -8.75 -15.32
N VAL A 30 -5.82 -9.76 -15.19
CA VAL A 30 -5.90 -10.59 -13.98
C VAL A 30 -4.58 -11.35 -13.78
N PRO A 31 -3.85 -11.12 -12.68
CA PRO A 31 -2.59 -11.80 -12.41
C PRO A 31 -2.81 -13.26 -11.99
N PRO A 32 -1.75 -14.09 -12.00
CA PRO A 32 -1.82 -15.44 -11.44
C PRO A 32 -2.31 -15.41 -9.97
N PRO A 33 -3.05 -16.44 -9.50
CA PRO A 33 -3.78 -16.35 -8.24
C PRO A 33 -2.95 -16.08 -6.97
N ASP A 34 -1.69 -16.53 -6.97
CA ASP A 34 -0.74 -16.38 -5.84
C ASP A 34 0.26 -15.23 -6.06
N ALA A 35 0.16 -14.51 -7.17
CA ALA A 35 1.06 -13.41 -7.49
C ALA A 35 0.66 -12.12 -6.76
N ASP A 36 1.65 -11.26 -6.53
CA ASP A 36 1.45 -9.96 -5.90
C ASP A 36 0.72 -9.01 -6.85
N LEU A 37 -0.59 -8.90 -6.65
CA LEU A 37 -1.53 -8.18 -7.51
C LEU A 37 -1.15 -6.70 -7.60
N PHE A 38 -0.78 -6.07 -6.48
CA PHE A 38 -0.40 -4.66 -6.46
C PHE A 38 0.85 -4.41 -7.29
N LYS A 39 1.88 -5.27 -7.16
CA LYS A 39 3.09 -5.12 -7.97
C LYS A 39 2.86 -5.38 -9.46
N ILE A 40 2.03 -6.36 -9.81
CA ILE A 40 1.77 -6.68 -11.22
C ILE A 40 0.95 -5.59 -11.90
N LEU A 41 -0.07 -5.07 -11.20
CA LEU A 41 -0.91 -3.99 -11.72
C LEU A 41 -0.27 -2.60 -11.57
N GLY A 42 0.85 -2.49 -10.86
CA GLY A 42 1.51 -1.22 -10.59
C GLY A 42 0.69 -0.31 -9.67
N LEU A 43 -0.12 -0.89 -8.79
CA LEU A 43 -0.85 -0.15 -7.76
C LEU A 43 0.10 0.17 -6.60
N ASP A 44 0.14 1.43 -6.20
CA ASP A 44 0.87 1.90 -5.03
C ASP A 44 0.10 3.08 -4.38
N GLY A 45 0.44 3.39 -3.13
CA GLY A 45 -0.11 4.54 -2.40
C GLY A 45 -1.63 4.70 -2.50
N ASP A 46 -2.08 5.88 -2.92
CA ASP A 46 -3.52 6.22 -2.95
C ASP A 46 -4.30 5.29 -3.90
N CYS A 47 -3.66 4.75 -4.96
CA CYS A 47 -4.31 3.77 -5.85
C CYS A 47 -4.59 2.43 -5.14
N CYS A 48 -3.75 2.01 -4.18
CA CYS A 48 -4.03 0.84 -3.35
C CYS A 48 -5.22 1.09 -2.43
N ASP A 49 -5.30 2.28 -1.84
CA ASP A 49 -6.40 2.65 -0.94
C ASP A 49 -7.74 2.73 -1.71
N GLU A 50 -7.76 3.33 -2.90
CA GLU A 50 -8.93 3.36 -3.79
C GLU A 50 -9.38 1.96 -4.20
N PHE A 51 -8.44 1.08 -4.55
CA PHE A 51 -8.75 -0.32 -4.88
C PHE A 51 -9.37 -1.06 -3.69
N LEU A 52 -8.80 -0.93 -2.49
CA LEU A 52 -9.26 -1.63 -1.30
C LEU A 52 -10.60 -1.10 -0.81
N GLU A 53 -10.87 0.19 -0.95
CA GLU A 53 -12.18 0.78 -0.64
C GLU A 53 -13.25 0.26 -1.60
N ALA A 54 -12.98 0.27 -2.92
CA ALA A 54 -13.90 -0.29 -3.91
C ALA A 54 -14.15 -1.78 -3.69
N PHE A 55 -13.11 -2.54 -3.33
CA PHE A 55 -13.22 -3.95 -2.96
C PHE A 55 -14.11 -4.14 -1.73
N ARG A 56 -13.90 -3.35 -0.67
CA ARG A 56 -14.69 -3.37 0.56
C ARG A 56 -16.17 -3.11 0.26
N GLU A 57 -16.46 -2.07 -0.52
CA GLU A 57 -17.83 -1.69 -0.86
C GLU A 57 -18.53 -2.73 -1.74
N ARG A 58 -17.81 -3.30 -2.70
CA ARG A 58 -18.38 -4.26 -3.66
C ARG A 58 -18.68 -5.61 -3.01
N PHE A 59 -17.78 -6.11 -2.16
CA PHE A 59 -17.90 -7.45 -1.59
C PHE A 59 -18.32 -7.47 -0.12
N GLY A 60 -18.50 -6.30 0.50
CA GLY A 60 -18.95 -6.19 1.90
C GLY A 60 -17.97 -6.79 2.91
N VAL A 61 -16.67 -6.75 2.61
CA VAL A 61 -15.61 -7.33 3.46
C VAL A 61 -15.27 -6.37 4.60
N ASP A 62 -15.20 -6.85 5.84
CA ASP A 62 -14.65 -6.07 6.94
C ASP A 62 -13.13 -5.92 6.82
N MET A 63 -12.68 -4.70 6.51
CA MET A 63 -11.27 -4.34 6.37
C MET A 63 -10.68 -3.72 7.64
N THR A 64 -11.42 -3.64 8.75
CA THR A 64 -10.93 -3.08 10.02
C THR A 64 -9.59 -3.67 10.48
N PRO A 65 -9.31 -4.98 10.33
CA PRO A 65 -8.03 -5.56 10.71
C PRO A 65 -6.86 -5.24 9.76
N PHE A 66 -7.12 -4.65 8.59
CA PHE A 66 -6.11 -4.44 7.55
C PHE A 66 -5.00 -3.47 7.98
N LEU A 67 -3.75 -3.79 7.67
CA LEU A 67 -2.56 -2.99 7.97
C LEU A 67 -1.79 -2.70 6.69
N TRP A 68 -2.06 -1.54 6.08
CA TRP A 68 -1.52 -1.13 4.77
C TRP A 68 0.00 -1.31 4.61
N TYR A 69 0.76 -1.02 5.67
CA TYR A 69 2.22 -1.05 5.64
C TYR A 69 2.82 -2.46 5.53
N PHE A 70 2.01 -3.51 5.60
CA PHE A 70 2.46 -4.85 5.22
C PHE A 70 2.32 -5.13 3.71
N HIS A 71 1.55 -4.32 2.98
CA HIS A 71 1.06 -4.66 1.64
C HIS A 71 1.51 -3.70 0.54
N HIS A 72 1.78 -2.44 0.86
CA HIS A 72 2.33 -1.47 -0.08
C HIS A 72 3.13 -0.39 0.66
N ASP A 73 3.92 0.38 -0.10
CA ASP A 73 4.63 1.52 0.43
C ASP A 73 3.67 2.71 0.60
N GLU A 74 4.08 3.66 1.44
CA GLU A 74 3.37 4.93 1.61
C GLU A 74 3.79 5.88 0.47
N GLU A 75 2.85 6.58 -0.15
CA GLU A 75 3.21 7.70 -1.04
C GLU A 75 3.61 8.94 -0.24
N VAL A 76 3.04 9.10 0.95
CA VAL A 76 3.23 10.26 1.81
C VAL A 76 4.49 10.10 2.68
N GLY A 77 5.39 11.08 2.60
CA GLY A 77 6.57 11.13 3.45
C GLY A 77 7.58 12.17 2.98
N SER A 78 8.42 12.65 3.90
CA SER A 78 9.53 13.52 3.52
C SER A 78 10.57 12.73 2.73
N ARG A 79 11.05 13.28 1.61
CA ARG A 79 12.15 12.69 0.83
C ARG A 79 13.43 12.64 1.67
N LEU A 80 13.71 13.72 2.41
CA LEU A 80 14.85 13.77 3.33
C LEU A 80 14.62 12.93 4.58
N GLY A 81 13.41 12.94 5.13
CA GLY A 81 13.04 12.12 6.28
C GLY A 81 13.20 10.62 6.00
N ARG A 82 12.80 10.16 4.81
CA ARG A 82 12.96 8.77 4.34
C ARG A 82 14.41 8.33 4.18
N LEU A 83 15.33 9.26 3.91
CA LEU A 83 16.76 8.95 3.85
C LEU A 83 17.34 8.62 5.23
N LEU A 84 16.83 9.25 6.29
CA LEU A 84 17.33 9.12 7.66
C LEU A 84 16.53 8.14 8.52
N PHE A 85 15.25 7.96 8.20
CA PHE A 85 14.32 7.15 8.98
C PHE A 85 13.53 6.23 8.07
N LYS A 86 13.51 4.93 8.40
CA LYS A 86 12.70 3.95 7.69
C LYS A 86 11.21 4.26 7.82
N ALA A 87 10.47 4.23 6.72
CA ALA A 87 9.00 4.28 6.70
C ALA A 87 8.40 3.01 7.34
N PRO A 88 7.10 2.99 7.71
CA PRO A 88 6.46 1.82 8.29
C PRO A 88 6.62 0.53 7.46
N ALA A 89 6.38 0.59 6.16
CA ALA A 89 6.46 -0.56 5.27
C ALA A 89 7.88 -1.15 5.15
N GLN A 90 8.91 -0.30 5.28
CA GLN A 90 10.32 -0.71 5.30
C GLN A 90 10.75 -1.39 6.61
N ARG A 91 9.87 -1.47 7.61
CA ARG A 91 10.14 -2.06 8.93
C ARG A 91 9.50 -3.42 9.13
N VAL A 92 8.65 -3.85 8.22
CA VAL A 92 7.94 -5.13 8.28
C VAL A 92 8.28 -5.97 7.05
N GLN A 93 8.00 -7.27 7.12
CA GLN A 93 8.10 -8.12 5.95
C GLN A 93 6.88 -7.91 5.06
N HIS A 94 7.11 -7.60 3.79
CA HIS A 94 6.05 -7.47 2.78
C HIS A 94 5.22 -8.75 2.67
N ILE A 95 3.91 -8.60 2.69
CA ILE A 95 2.92 -9.65 2.47
C ILE A 95 2.19 -9.30 1.17
N PRO A 96 2.28 -10.12 0.11
CA PRO A 96 1.64 -9.83 -1.16
C PRO A 96 0.11 -9.88 -1.01
N ILE A 97 -0.59 -8.94 -1.66
CA ILE A 97 -2.02 -9.09 -1.89
C ILE A 97 -2.19 -9.98 -3.12
N THR A 98 -2.80 -11.14 -2.92
CA THR A 98 -3.01 -12.14 -3.97
C THR A 98 -4.48 -12.28 -4.26
N LEU A 99 -4.82 -12.79 -5.44
CA LEU A 99 -6.23 -13.03 -5.80
C LEU A 99 -6.87 -14.08 -4.88
N ASN A 100 -6.11 -15.09 -4.49
CA ASN A 100 -6.54 -16.09 -3.51
C ASN A 100 -6.79 -15.49 -2.13
N LEU A 101 -5.98 -14.52 -1.70
CA LEU A 101 -6.19 -13.81 -0.44
C LEU A 101 -7.47 -12.97 -0.48
N LEU A 102 -7.71 -12.26 -1.59
CA LEU A 102 -8.95 -11.51 -1.78
C LEU A 102 -10.16 -12.43 -1.76
N GLN A 103 -10.11 -13.58 -2.46
CA GLN A 103 -11.21 -14.56 -2.43
C GLN A 103 -11.46 -15.10 -1.02
N GLN A 104 -10.41 -15.39 -0.25
CA GLN A 104 -10.55 -15.79 1.16
C GLN A 104 -11.22 -14.69 2.01
N ALA A 105 -10.90 -13.42 1.75
CA ALA A 105 -11.52 -12.30 2.44
C ALA A 105 -13.02 -12.18 2.10
N VAL A 106 -13.39 -12.36 0.83
CA VAL A 106 -14.78 -12.42 0.37
C VAL A 106 -15.53 -13.57 1.06
N ASP A 107 -14.98 -14.77 1.02
CA ASP A 107 -15.61 -15.96 1.59
C ASP A 107 -15.74 -15.88 3.12
N ALA A 108 -14.81 -15.19 3.79
CA ALA A 108 -14.84 -14.97 5.23
C ALA A 108 -15.69 -13.75 5.65
N GLY A 109 -15.99 -12.84 4.73
CA GLY A 109 -16.60 -11.53 5.01
C GLY A 109 -15.71 -10.57 5.81
N GLN A 110 -14.42 -10.86 5.96
CA GLN A 110 -13.47 -10.05 6.72
C GLN A 110 -12.03 -10.31 6.24
N TRP A 111 -11.14 -9.35 6.49
CA TRP A 111 -9.72 -9.50 6.18
C TRP A 111 -9.09 -10.68 6.95
N PRO A 112 -8.56 -11.71 6.29
CA PRO A 112 -8.25 -12.99 6.95
C PRO A 112 -6.85 -13.05 7.56
N ILE A 113 -6.01 -12.01 7.36
CA ILE A 113 -4.61 -12.04 7.82
C ILE A 113 -4.52 -11.75 9.31
N GLN A 114 -3.80 -12.64 10.00
CA GLN A 114 -3.23 -12.37 11.32
C GLN A 114 -1.79 -11.89 11.14
N TYR A 115 -1.57 -10.59 11.38
CA TYR A 115 -0.25 -10.01 11.20
C TYR A 115 0.72 -10.47 12.30
N PRO A 116 2.01 -10.70 11.96
CA PRO A 116 3.01 -11.04 12.95
C PRO A 116 3.18 -9.88 13.95
N PRO A 117 3.62 -10.16 15.19
CA PRO A 117 3.97 -9.12 16.14
C PRO A 117 4.95 -8.12 15.52
N HIS A 118 4.59 -6.85 15.56
CA HIS A 118 5.37 -5.77 14.98
C HIS A 118 5.31 -4.55 15.91
N THR A 119 6.33 -3.71 15.83
CA THR A 119 6.38 -2.47 16.60
C THR A 119 6.63 -1.32 15.64
N LEU A 120 5.64 -0.45 15.50
CA LEU A 120 5.83 0.82 14.84
C LEU A 120 6.35 1.86 15.84
N PRO A 121 7.26 2.76 15.44
CA PRO A 121 7.71 3.83 16.31
C PRO A 121 6.52 4.73 16.67
N ARG A 122 6.36 5.04 17.96
CA ARG A 122 5.29 5.92 18.46
C ARG A 122 5.34 7.33 17.84
N ARG A 123 6.50 7.76 17.32
CA ARG A 123 6.68 9.01 16.61
C ARG A 123 7.22 8.76 15.20
N ARG A 124 6.55 9.34 14.21
CA ARG A 124 6.92 9.36 12.79
C ARG A 124 7.89 10.52 12.52
N TRP A 125 9.14 10.37 12.92
CA TRP A 125 10.18 11.40 12.73
C TRP A 125 10.43 11.73 11.27
N ASP A 126 10.19 10.78 10.37
CA ASP A 126 10.21 10.98 8.93
C ASP A 126 9.25 12.10 8.47
N LEU A 127 8.09 12.26 9.10
CA LEU A 127 7.13 13.32 8.75
C LEU A 127 7.53 14.70 9.25
N TRP A 128 8.39 14.80 10.27
CA TRP A 128 8.86 16.10 10.79
C TRP A 128 9.75 16.86 9.80
N PHE A 129 10.32 16.16 8.80
CA PHE A 129 11.14 16.77 7.76
C PHE A 129 10.31 17.30 6.58
N ALA A 130 9.00 17.03 6.53
CA ALA A 130 8.15 17.48 5.42
C ALA A 130 8.16 19.03 5.23
N PRO A 131 8.17 19.87 6.29
CA PRO A 131 8.33 21.31 6.13
C PRO A 131 9.69 21.71 5.52
N LEU A 132 10.76 20.95 5.79
CA LEU A 132 12.08 21.23 5.23
C LEU A 132 12.11 20.95 3.72
N ASP A 133 11.45 19.89 3.27
CA ASP A 133 11.29 19.62 1.84
C ASP A 133 10.57 20.77 1.13
N ALA A 134 9.50 21.30 1.74
CA ALA A 134 8.74 22.42 1.20
C ALA A 134 9.58 23.72 1.14
N ILE A 135 10.35 24.03 2.19
CA ILE A 135 11.24 25.20 2.22
C ILE A 135 12.31 25.09 1.13
N LEU A 136 12.98 23.94 1.02
CA LEU A 136 14.03 23.74 0.02
C LEU A 136 13.48 23.87 -1.40
N PHE A 137 12.31 23.29 -1.67
CA PHE A 137 11.64 23.45 -2.95
C PHE A 137 11.30 24.92 -3.24
N GLY A 138 10.76 25.64 -2.24
CA GLY A 138 10.49 27.07 -2.34
C GLY A 138 11.73 27.90 -2.66
N LEU A 139 12.87 27.63 -2.02
CA LEU A 139 14.13 28.31 -2.29
C LEU A 139 14.64 28.07 -3.72
N VAL A 140 14.49 26.84 -4.24
CA VAL A 140 14.84 26.52 -5.63
C VAL A 140 13.96 27.31 -6.60
N VAL A 141 12.64 27.35 -6.38
CA VAL A 141 11.71 28.12 -7.22
C VAL A 141 12.05 29.61 -7.20
N VAL A 142 12.29 30.20 -6.01
CA VAL A 142 12.71 31.60 -5.88
C VAL A 142 14.04 31.83 -6.62
N GLY A 143 15.02 30.96 -6.45
CA GLY A 143 16.31 31.04 -7.15
C GLY A 143 16.17 31.01 -8.67
N VAL A 144 15.31 30.14 -9.21
CA VAL A 144 15.00 30.07 -10.65
C VAL A 144 14.35 31.35 -11.14
N ILE A 145 13.37 31.89 -10.40
CA ILE A 145 12.70 33.16 -10.75
C ILE A 145 13.70 34.31 -10.75
N LEU A 146 14.52 34.45 -9.71
CA LEU A 146 15.53 35.50 -9.62
C LEU A 146 16.59 35.37 -10.74
N GLY A 147 17.06 34.15 -11.01
CA GLY A 147 17.98 33.86 -12.10
C GLY A 147 17.40 34.21 -13.47
N PHE A 148 16.12 33.87 -13.71
CA PHE A 148 15.41 34.24 -14.92
C PHE A 148 15.25 35.76 -15.06
N LYS A 149 14.85 36.47 -13.98
CA LYS A 149 14.78 37.94 -14.00
C LYS A 149 16.13 38.58 -14.31
N TRP A 150 17.21 38.03 -13.77
CA TRP A 150 18.58 38.50 -14.03
C TRP A 150 19.00 38.25 -15.49
N LEU A 151 18.78 37.04 -16.02
CA LEU A 151 19.11 36.66 -17.40
C LEU A 151 18.37 37.48 -18.46
N PHE A 152 17.11 37.83 -18.19
CA PHE A 152 16.25 38.55 -19.14
C PHE A 152 16.11 40.04 -18.83
N GLY A 153 16.86 40.57 -17.85
CA GLY A 153 16.85 42.00 -17.51
C GLY A 153 15.47 42.52 -17.11
N LEU A 154 14.58 41.66 -16.61
CA LEU A 154 13.25 42.01 -16.11
C LEU A 154 13.36 42.63 -14.72
N PHE A 155 14.06 43.76 -14.64
CA PHE A 155 14.01 44.70 -13.53
C PHE A 155 12.94 45.74 -13.87
N TRP A 156 11.72 45.54 -13.35
CA TRP A 156 10.72 46.59 -13.27
C TRP A 156 10.62 47.04 -11.82
#